data_AF-A0A4U3E8K8-F1
#
_entry.id   AF-A0A4U3E8K8-F1
#
_cell.length_a   1.000
_cell.length_b   1.000
_cell.length_c   1.000
_cell.angle_alpha   90.00
_cell.angle_beta   90.00
_cell.angle_gamma   90.00
#
_symmetry.space_group_name_H-M   'P 1'
#
loop_
_entity.id
_entity.type
_entity.pdbx_description
1 polymer ?
#
loop_
_entity_poly.entity_id
_entity_poly.type
_entity_poly.pdbx_seq_one_letter_code
_entity_poly.pdbx_strand_id
1 'polypeptide(L)'
;MAIAAGSPGVGAVMMMEGDHTDTAEYVQGSINDRPFRGWVGQTRLQTGDEVEMAVEWQEDHYQVYAITLPEERIISICPKCDMGRLAHAWWRIKNMFILVMILMTMYICICLVISSSQGNPGGESFWQRFNVFLFMGLGVSTLISGLIAFSAYKAYAPTTCKLAEEIFRILNMENPAGISLKKKRKEHIAWLKTQGKWYPPDTEGRPACPSPKYPISRGKWYYY
;
A
#
# COMPACT_ATOMS: atom_id res chain seq x y z
N MET A 1 -19.88 8.58 -15.71
CA MET A 1 -20.65 7.30 -15.63
C MET A 1 -20.40 6.68 -14.25
N ALA A 2 -21.41 6.16 -13.53
CA ALA A 2 -21.22 5.54 -12.21
C ALA A 2 -21.22 4.00 -12.35
N ILE A 3 -20.16 3.33 -11.88
CA ILE A 3 -20.05 1.87 -11.94
C ILE A 3 -20.12 1.33 -10.52
N ALA A 4 -21.03 0.38 -10.28
CA ALA A 4 -21.28 -0.23 -8.98
C ALA A 4 -20.80 -1.68 -8.93
N ALA A 5 -20.02 -2.01 -7.89
CA ALA A 5 -19.59 -3.37 -7.55
C ALA A 5 -19.53 -3.47 -6.02
N GLY A 6 -19.86 -4.65 -5.46
CA GLY A 6 -20.33 -4.76 -4.08
C GLY A 6 -19.67 -5.80 -3.16
N SER A 7 -19.53 -5.38 -1.89
CA SER A 7 -19.55 -6.21 -0.68
C SER A 7 -19.88 -5.32 0.55
N PRO A 8 -21.12 -5.34 1.10
CA PRO A 8 -21.70 -4.22 1.86
C PRO A 8 -21.07 -3.82 3.21
N GLY A 9 -20.31 -4.68 3.89
CA GLY A 9 -19.95 -4.46 5.31
C GLY A 9 -18.51 -4.01 5.60
N VAL A 10 -17.62 -4.06 4.61
CA VAL A 10 -16.17 -4.03 4.89
C VAL A 10 -15.60 -2.61 4.90
N GLY A 11 -16.12 -1.71 4.06
CA GLY A 11 -15.57 -0.36 3.90
C GLY A 11 -15.73 0.53 5.14
N ALA A 12 -16.84 0.41 5.88
CA ALA A 12 -17.14 1.24 7.05
C ALA A 12 -16.32 0.87 8.29
N VAL A 13 -16.09 -0.44 8.52
CA VAL A 13 -15.36 -0.93 9.72
C VAL A 13 -13.88 -0.56 9.68
N MET A 14 -13.27 -0.54 8.50
CA MET A 14 -11.83 -0.27 8.32
C MET A 14 -11.42 1.17 8.65
N MET A 15 -12.40 2.09 8.70
CA MET A 15 -12.19 3.52 8.95
C MET A 15 -12.30 3.92 10.41
N MET A 16 -12.96 3.13 11.25
CA MET A 16 -13.01 3.39 12.69
C MET A 16 -11.66 3.14 13.39
N GLU A 17 -10.71 2.49 12.71
CA GLU A 17 -9.43 2.06 13.25
C GLU A 17 -8.22 2.80 12.62
N GLY A 18 -8.45 4.02 12.13
CA GLY A 18 -7.43 4.84 11.43
C GLY A 18 -6.61 5.75 12.36
N ASP A 19 -5.29 5.52 12.39
CA ASP A 19 -4.29 6.45 12.93
C ASP A 19 -4.29 7.79 12.16
N HIS A 20 -3.98 8.90 12.85
CA HIS A 20 -4.11 10.29 12.38
C HIS A 20 -3.19 10.65 11.17
N THR A 21 -2.46 9.69 10.62
CA THR A 21 -1.52 9.86 9.50
C THR A 21 -2.14 9.57 8.13
N ASP A 22 -3.26 8.85 8.07
CA ASP A 22 -3.98 8.57 6.83
C ASP A 22 -5.05 9.65 6.57
N THR A 23 -4.64 10.79 5.99
CA THR A 23 -5.57 11.86 5.60
C THR A 23 -6.60 11.36 4.57
N ALA A 24 -7.86 11.29 5.00
CA ALA A 24 -9.03 11.01 4.18
C ALA A 24 -9.87 12.29 4.05
N GLU A 25 -10.39 12.53 2.86
CA GLU A 25 -11.34 13.61 2.59
C GLU A 25 -12.75 13.02 2.49
N TYR A 26 -13.67 13.61 3.23
CA TYR A 26 -15.07 13.23 3.16
C TYR A 26 -15.75 13.96 2.01
N VAL A 27 -16.25 13.20 1.05
CA VAL A 27 -16.99 13.70 -0.10
C VAL A 27 -18.47 13.42 0.08
N GLN A 28 -19.31 14.39 -0.27
CA GLN A 28 -20.77 14.24 -0.26
C GLN A 28 -21.39 15.02 -1.41
N GLY A 29 -22.47 14.50 -1.97
CA GLY A 29 -23.21 15.16 -3.04
C GLY A 29 -24.42 14.35 -3.47
N SER A 30 -24.91 14.63 -4.68
CA SER A 30 -25.98 13.85 -5.30
C SER A 30 -25.64 13.56 -6.77
N ILE A 31 -26.00 12.37 -7.22
CA ILE A 31 -25.93 11.95 -8.62
C ILE A 31 -27.35 11.52 -8.99
N ASN A 32 -27.97 12.16 -9.97
CA ASN A 32 -29.34 11.83 -10.42
C ASN A 32 -30.34 11.76 -9.25
N ASP A 33 -30.37 12.80 -8.41
CA ASP A 33 -31.22 12.92 -7.20
C ASP A 33 -30.98 11.88 -6.10
N ARG A 34 -29.96 11.03 -6.23
CA ARG A 34 -29.57 10.07 -5.20
C ARG A 34 -28.35 10.59 -4.43
N PRO A 35 -28.39 10.63 -3.09
CA PRO A 35 -27.25 11.09 -2.31
C PRO A 35 -26.09 10.10 -2.42
N PHE A 36 -24.87 10.63 -2.46
CA PHE A 36 -23.65 9.85 -2.30
C PHE A 36 -22.79 10.45 -1.21
N ARG A 37 -22.05 9.59 -0.50
CA ARG A 37 -21.13 9.96 0.58
C ARG A 37 -19.95 9.00 0.57
N GLY A 38 -18.78 9.46 0.97
CA GLY A 38 -17.68 8.54 1.21
C GLY A 38 -16.38 9.19 1.60
N TRP A 39 -15.44 8.32 1.97
CA TRP A 39 -14.11 8.71 2.39
C TRP A 39 -13.13 8.29 1.31
N VAL A 40 -12.55 9.27 0.64
CA VAL A 40 -11.55 9.05 -0.40
C VAL A 40 -10.23 9.68 0.01
N GLY A 41 -9.13 9.28 -0.62
CA GLY A 41 -7.89 10.03 -0.46
C GLY A 41 -8.12 11.50 -0.84
N GLN A 42 -7.41 12.42 -0.19
CA GLN A 42 -7.55 13.85 -0.48
C GLN A 42 -7.48 14.13 -1.99
N THR A 43 -8.42 14.94 -2.47
CA THR A 43 -8.66 15.25 -3.87
C THR A 43 -8.37 16.74 -4.15
N ARG A 44 -8.41 17.12 -5.42
CA ARG A 44 -8.13 18.45 -5.99
C ARG A 44 -9.13 18.73 -7.12
N LEU A 45 -10.30 18.07 -7.02
CA LEU A 45 -11.39 18.23 -7.96
C LEU A 45 -11.86 19.68 -7.92
N GLN A 46 -12.09 20.25 -9.09
CA GLN A 46 -12.65 21.58 -9.25
C GLN A 46 -14.09 21.48 -9.77
N THR A 47 -14.87 22.53 -9.52
CA THR A 47 -16.23 22.62 -10.05
C THR A 47 -16.19 22.61 -11.57
N GLY A 48 -16.79 21.60 -12.18
CA GLY A 48 -16.83 21.42 -13.64
C GLY A 48 -16.00 20.23 -14.14
N ASP A 49 -15.19 19.60 -13.29
CA ASP A 49 -14.43 18.41 -13.67
C ASP A 49 -15.38 17.22 -13.92
N GLU A 50 -15.21 16.54 -15.06
CA GLU A 50 -15.92 15.29 -15.33
C GLU A 50 -15.22 14.13 -14.62
N VAL A 51 -15.90 13.54 -13.63
CA VAL A 51 -15.37 12.45 -12.81
C VAL A 51 -16.15 11.16 -13.00
N GLU A 52 -15.45 10.03 -12.88
CA GLU A 52 -16.09 8.73 -12.72
C GLU A 52 -15.89 8.24 -11.29
N MET A 53 -16.89 7.57 -10.75
CA MET A 53 -16.89 7.14 -9.35
C MET A 53 -17.21 5.66 -9.26
N ALA A 54 -16.42 4.95 -8.46
CA ALA A 54 -16.72 3.60 -8.01
C ALA A 54 -17.55 3.70 -6.73
N VAL A 55 -18.83 3.34 -6.82
CA VAL A 55 -19.81 3.51 -5.75
C VAL A 55 -20.59 2.24 -5.48
N GLU A 56 -20.94 1.97 -4.23
CA GLU A 56 -21.85 0.87 -3.87
C GLU A 56 -23.12 1.43 -3.24
N TRP A 57 -24.29 0.92 -3.64
CA TRP A 57 -25.55 1.31 -3.00
C TRP A 57 -25.62 0.66 -1.62
N GLN A 58 -25.73 1.50 -0.58
CA GLN A 58 -26.00 1.08 0.79
C GLN A 58 -27.48 1.31 1.13
N GLU A 59 -27.87 1.24 2.40
CA GLU A 59 -29.27 1.33 2.81
C GLU A 59 -29.97 2.62 2.35
N ASP A 60 -29.29 3.76 2.39
CA ASP A 60 -29.86 5.09 2.13
C ASP A 60 -29.05 5.99 1.18
N HIS A 61 -27.82 5.60 0.83
CA HIS A 61 -26.93 6.40 -0.02
C HIS A 61 -25.95 5.55 -0.84
N TYR A 62 -25.34 6.16 -1.86
CA TYR A 62 -24.18 5.58 -2.54
C TYR A 62 -22.90 5.82 -1.73
N GLN A 63 -22.27 4.75 -1.28
CA GLN A 63 -20.95 4.79 -0.64
C GLN A 63 -19.86 4.89 -1.70
N VAL A 64 -19.10 5.98 -1.71
CA VAL A 64 -17.99 6.20 -2.65
C VAL A 64 -16.72 5.55 -2.12
N TYR A 65 -16.05 4.74 -2.96
CA TYR A 65 -14.78 4.09 -2.65
C TYR A 65 -13.59 4.61 -3.46
N ALA A 66 -13.84 5.07 -4.69
CA ALA A 66 -12.84 5.71 -5.52
C ALA A 66 -13.45 6.75 -6.45
N ILE A 67 -12.66 7.78 -6.76
CA ILE A 67 -12.99 8.81 -7.74
C ILE A 67 -11.84 8.91 -8.73
N THR A 68 -12.17 8.89 -10.01
CA THR A 68 -11.22 9.09 -11.09
C THR A 68 -11.47 10.40 -11.80
N LEU A 69 -10.38 10.99 -12.29
CA LEU A 69 -10.40 12.08 -13.25
C LEU A 69 -9.82 11.53 -14.56
N PRO A 70 -10.68 11.11 -15.53
CA PRO A 70 -10.23 10.47 -16.75
C PRO A 70 -9.33 11.35 -17.62
N GLU A 71 -9.55 12.67 -17.61
CA GLU A 71 -8.74 13.63 -18.37
C GLU A 71 -7.25 13.56 -18.02
N GLU A 72 -6.94 13.43 -16.72
CA GLU A 72 -5.56 13.34 -16.22
C GLU A 72 -5.11 11.89 -15.95
N ARG A 73 -6.01 10.90 -16.13
CA ARG A 73 -5.81 9.49 -15.78
C ARG A 73 -5.32 9.28 -14.34
N ILE A 74 -5.90 10.05 -13.42
CA ILE A 74 -5.61 9.94 -11.99
C ILE A 74 -6.80 9.36 -11.25
N ILE A 75 -6.50 8.57 -10.22
CA ILE A 75 -7.47 7.98 -9.32
C ILE A 75 -7.14 8.31 -7.87
N SER A 76 -8.15 8.71 -7.11
CA SER A 76 -8.13 8.75 -5.66
C SER A 76 -8.95 7.58 -5.11
N ILE A 77 -8.36 6.82 -4.19
CA ILE A 77 -9.00 5.64 -3.58
C ILE A 77 -9.04 5.83 -2.07
N CYS A 78 -10.04 5.21 -1.45
CA CYS A 78 -10.10 4.91 -0.04
C CYS A 78 -8.70 4.56 0.55
N PRO A 79 -8.27 5.23 1.64
CA PRO A 79 -7.02 4.91 2.34
C PRO A 79 -6.84 3.41 2.58
N LYS A 80 -5.59 2.94 2.59
CA LYS A 80 -5.19 1.52 2.73
C LYS A 80 -5.60 0.60 1.55
N CYS A 81 -6.41 1.05 0.59
CA CYS A 81 -6.81 0.25 -0.59
C CYS A 81 -5.91 0.51 -1.81
N ASP A 82 -4.59 0.48 -1.64
CA ASP A 82 -3.60 0.85 -2.67
C ASP A 82 -2.89 -0.34 -3.34
N MET A 83 -3.20 -1.57 -2.93
CA MET A 83 -2.54 -2.79 -3.39
C MET A 83 -3.49 -3.98 -3.49
N GLY A 84 -3.38 -4.74 -4.58
CA GLY A 84 -4.00 -6.06 -4.72
C GLY A 84 -3.34 -7.13 -3.85
N ARG A 85 -3.98 -8.30 -3.74
CA ARG A 85 -3.60 -9.35 -2.79
C ARG A 85 -2.22 -9.94 -3.06
N LEU A 86 -1.88 -10.18 -4.33
CA LEU A 86 -0.55 -10.70 -4.71
C LEU A 86 0.52 -9.64 -4.51
N ALA A 87 0.24 -8.38 -4.85
CA ALA A 87 1.18 -7.28 -4.63
C ALA A 87 1.50 -7.09 -3.14
N HIS A 88 0.48 -7.12 -2.28
CA HIS A 88 0.66 -7.01 -0.84
C HIS A 88 1.39 -8.24 -0.27
N ALA A 89 1.06 -9.46 -0.71
CA ALA A 89 1.77 -10.68 -0.32
C ALA A 89 3.27 -10.62 -0.68
N TRP A 90 3.59 -10.27 -1.92
CA TRP A 90 4.97 -10.14 -2.38
C TRP A 90 5.75 -9.07 -1.60
N TRP A 91 5.12 -7.94 -1.30
CA TRP A 91 5.74 -6.90 -0.50
C TRP A 91 6.06 -7.38 0.93
N ARG A 92 5.12 -8.10 1.57
CA ARG A 92 5.31 -8.69 2.90
C ARG A 92 6.40 -9.76 2.91
N ILE A 93 6.44 -10.63 1.91
CA ILE A 93 7.49 -11.66 1.78
C ILE A 93 8.86 -11.00 1.67
N LYS A 94 9.01 -9.98 0.82
CA LYS A 94 10.27 -9.23 0.71
C LYS A 94 10.67 -8.59 2.04
N ASN A 95 9.73 -7.97 2.75
CA ASN A 95 10.01 -7.33 4.03
C ASN A 95 10.37 -8.36 5.12
N MET A 96 9.77 -9.56 5.08
CA MET A 96 10.12 -10.69 5.93
C MET A 96 11.58 -11.13 5.71
N PHE A 97 12.01 -11.30 4.45
CA PHE A 97 13.40 -11.64 4.15
C PHE A 97 14.38 -10.58 4.63
N ILE A 98 14.06 -9.29 4.45
CA ILE A 98 14.89 -8.18 4.95
C ILE A 98 15.02 -8.26 6.48
N LEU A 99 13.91 -8.49 7.19
CA LEU A 99 13.92 -8.59 8.65
C LEU A 99 14.73 -9.79 9.15
N VAL A 100 14.57 -10.96 8.52
CA VAL A 100 15.38 -12.15 8.82
C VAL A 100 16.87 -11.87 8.58
N MET A 101 17.24 -11.21 7.48
CA MET A 101 18.62 -10.84 7.19
C MET A 101 19.21 -9.90 8.25
N ILE A 102 18.44 -8.91 8.71
CA ILE A 102 18.88 -7.98 9.77
C ILE A 102 19.10 -8.73 11.09
N LEU A 103 18.14 -9.58 11.50
CA LEU A 103 18.26 -10.37 12.73
C LEU A 103 19.45 -11.34 12.67
N MET A 104 19.65 -12.01 11.53
CA MET A 104 20.80 -12.88 11.31
C MET A 104 22.12 -12.11 11.37
N THR A 105 22.18 -10.93 10.76
CA THR A 105 23.39 -10.09 10.81
C THR A 105 23.71 -9.69 12.25
N MET A 106 22.73 -9.24 13.02
CA MET A 106 22.90 -8.92 14.45
C MET A 106 23.39 -10.13 15.24
N TYR A 107 22.81 -11.31 14.98
CA TYR A 107 23.17 -12.54 15.66
C TYR A 107 24.61 -12.98 15.36
N ILE A 108 25.02 -12.93 14.09
CA ILE A 108 26.41 -13.20 13.68
C ILE A 108 27.38 -12.22 14.33
N CYS A 109 27.05 -10.92 14.39
CA CYS A 109 27.87 -9.92 15.07
C CYS A 109 28.08 -10.27 16.55
N ILE A 110 27.04 -10.71 17.26
CA ILE A 110 27.15 -11.16 18.66
C ILE A 110 28.08 -12.36 18.77
N CYS A 111 27.92 -13.38 17.91
CA CYS A 111 28.80 -14.54 17.88
C CYS A 111 30.27 -14.15 17.64
N LEU A 112 30.53 -13.18 16.75
CA LEU A 112 31.87 -12.66 16.49
C LEU A 112 32.48 -11.97 17.72
N VAL A 113 31.70 -11.14 18.42
CA VAL A 113 32.16 -10.48 19.66
C VAL A 113 32.50 -11.51 20.75
N ILE A 114 31.66 -12.55 20.90
CA ILE A 114 31.92 -13.65 21.86
C ILE A 114 33.18 -14.41 21.47
N SER A 115 33.37 -14.69 20.19
CA SER A 115 34.56 -15.38 19.68
C SER A 115 35.84 -14.57 19.92
N SER A 116 35.79 -13.25 19.71
CA SER A 116 36.94 -12.35 19.91
C SER A 116 37.27 -12.14 21.39
N SER A 117 36.27 -12.13 22.28
CA SER A 117 36.46 -11.89 23.71
C SER A 117 36.94 -13.13 24.48
N GLN A 118 36.42 -14.32 24.16
CA GLN A 118 36.78 -15.56 24.88
C GLN A 118 37.95 -16.33 24.25
N GLY A 119 38.48 -15.86 23.10
CA GLY A 119 39.50 -16.58 22.34
C GLY A 119 38.99 -17.92 21.81
N ASN A 120 39.89 -18.71 21.21
CA ASN A 120 39.59 -20.02 20.64
C ASN A 120 40.18 -21.14 21.49
N PRO A 121 39.46 -21.65 22.51
CA PRO A 121 40.03 -22.62 23.46
C PRO A 121 40.35 -24.01 22.85
N GLY A 122 39.90 -24.30 21.62
CA GLY A 122 40.09 -25.62 20.99
C GLY A 122 40.66 -25.60 19.56
N GLY A 123 41.08 -24.44 19.03
CA GLY A 123 41.52 -24.33 17.63
C GLY A 123 40.39 -24.54 16.60
N GLU A 124 39.14 -24.63 17.05
CA GLU A 124 37.96 -24.83 16.21
C GLU A 124 37.70 -23.61 15.34
N SER A 125 37.24 -23.83 14.11
CA SER A 125 36.79 -22.73 13.25
C SER A 125 35.51 -22.08 13.82
N PHE A 126 35.30 -20.79 13.55
CA PHE A 126 34.07 -20.06 13.94
C PHE A 126 32.80 -20.84 13.59
N TRP A 127 32.77 -21.44 12.40
CA TRP A 127 31.63 -22.23 11.92
C TRP A 127 31.39 -23.46 12.77
N GLN A 128 32.41 -24.23 13.14
CA GLN A 128 32.24 -25.44 13.98
C GLN A 128 31.67 -25.09 15.36
N ARG A 129 32.15 -24.00 15.96
CA ARG A 129 31.74 -23.57 17.30
C ARG A 129 30.29 -23.06 17.35
N PHE A 130 29.85 -22.34 16.33
CA PHE A 130 28.54 -21.66 16.34
C PHE A 130 27.50 -22.28 15.40
N ASN A 131 27.83 -23.33 14.63
CA ASN A 131 26.94 -23.86 13.59
C ASN A 131 25.51 -24.15 14.10
N VAL A 132 25.40 -24.91 15.19
CA VAL A 132 24.12 -25.32 15.78
C VAL A 132 23.33 -24.11 16.25
N PHE A 133 23.99 -23.13 16.86
CA PHE A 133 23.38 -21.88 17.33
C PHE A 133 22.89 -21.01 16.16
N LEU A 134 23.68 -20.90 15.08
CA LEU A 134 23.30 -20.17 13.87
C LEU A 134 22.08 -20.82 13.19
N PHE A 135 22.06 -22.14 13.05
CA PHE A 135 20.90 -22.85 12.48
C PHE A 135 19.65 -22.73 13.35
N MET A 136 19.78 -22.82 14.68
CA MET A 136 18.67 -22.60 15.60
C MET A 136 18.15 -21.15 15.52
N GLY A 137 19.05 -20.17 15.49
CA GLY A 137 18.69 -18.75 15.31
C GLY A 137 17.96 -18.50 13.98
N LEU A 138 18.43 -19.09 12.89
CA LEU A 138 17.78 -19.02 11.58
C LEU A 138 16.37 -19.63 11.63
N GLY A 139 16.24 -20.82 12.23
CA GLY A 139 14.95 -21.49 12.40
C GLY A 139 13.95 -20.65 13.20
N VAL A 140 14.35 -20.18 14.38
CA VAL A 140 13.48 -19.39 15.25
C VAL A 140 13.10 -18.06 14.61
N SER A 141 14.06 -17.33 14.03
CA SER A 141 13.78 -16.04 13.39
C SER A 141 12.86 -16.15 12.16
N THR A 142 13.02 -17.20 11.35
CA THR A 142 12.15 -17.44 10.19
C THR A 142 10.74 -17.83 10.62
N LEU A 143 10.59 -18.65 11.66
CA LEU A 143 9.28 -19.01 12.22
C LEU A 143 8.54 -17.79 12.76
N ILE A 144 9.19 -16.98 13.61
CA ILE A 144 8.58 -15.77 14.18
C ILE A 144 8.21 -14.78 13.08
N SER A 145 9.13 -14.50 12.16
CA SER A 145 8.90 -13.55 11.06
C SER A 145 7.80 -14.03 10.12
N GLY A 146 7.76 -15.34 9.83
CA GLY A 146 6.74 -15.96 9.00
C GLY A 146 5.34 -15.89 9.62
N LEU A 147 5.23 -16.14 10.93
CA LEU A 147 3.96 -16.02 11.67
C LEU A 147 3.44 -14.59 11.65
N ILE A 148 4.30 -13.60 11.89
CA ILE A 148 3.94 -12.18 11.84
C ILE A 148 3.50 -11.77 10.43
N ALA A 149 4.24 -12.19 9.40
CA ALA A 149 3.90 -11.90 8.01
C ALA A 149 2.56 -12.53 7.60
N PHE A 150 2.31 -13.77 8.02
CA PHE A 150 1.08 -14.50 7.74
C PHE A 150 -0.13 -13.91 8.46
N SER A 151 -0.01 -13.59 9.76
CA SER A 151 -1.10 -13.00 10.54
C SER A 151 -1.50 -11.62 9.98
N ALA A 152 -0.51 -10.76 9.69
CA ALA A 152 -0.75 -9.46 9.10
C ALA A 152 -1.34 -9.56 7.69
N TYR A 153 -0.92 -10.54 6.88
CA TYR A 153 -1.52 -10.80 5.58
C TYR A 153 -2.98 -11.27 5.72
N LYS A 154 -3.26 -12.22 6.62
CA LYS A 154 -4.61 -12.76 6.83
C LYS A 154 -5.59 -11.70 7.35
N ALA A 155 -5.13 -10.75 8.17
CA ALA A 155 -5.95 -9.65 8.65
C ALA A 155 -6.26 -8.61 7.55
N TYR A 156 -5.32 -8.38 6.62
CA TYR A 156 -5.40 -7.30 5.64
C TYR A 156 -5.98 -7.75 4.28
N ALA A 157 -5.56 -8.90 3.77
CA ALA A 157 -5.90 -9.37 2.43
C ALA A 157 -7.40 -9.59 2.14
N PRO A 158 -8.22 -10.15 3.05
CA PRO A 158 -9.62 -10.46 2.70
C PRO A 158 -10.49 -9.21 2.57
N THR A 159 -10.08 -8.08 3.16
CA THR A 159 -10.87 -6.86 3.25
C THR A 159 -10.34 -5.77 2.32
N THR A 160 -9.13 -5.24 2.56
CA THR A 160 -8.58 -4.14 1.76
C THR A 160 -8.19 -4.58 0.35
N CYS A 161 -7.48 -5.70 0.22
CA CYS A 161 -7.00 -6.14 -1.09
C CYS A 161 -8.17 -6.58 -1.98
N LYS A 162 -9.23 -7.15 -1.40
CA LYS A 162 -10.44 -7.51 -2.15
C LYS A 162 -11.15 -6.27 -2.67
N LEU A 163 -11.36 -5.26 -1.82
CA LEU A 163 -11.96 -3.99 -2.22
C LEU A 163 -11.11 -3.28 -3.28
N ALA A 164 -9.79 -3.24 -3.10
CA ALA A 164 -8.86 -2.67 -4.08
C ALA A 164 -8.93 -3.41 -5.43
N GLU A 165 -8.96 -4.74 -5.42
CA GLU A 165 -9.09 -5.55 -6.64
C GLU A 165 -10.41 -5.30 -7.38
N GLU A 166 -11.51 -5.12 -6.66
CA GLU A 166 -12.83 -4.82 -7.22
C GLU A 166 -12.85 -3.43 -7.89
N ILE A 167 -12.29 -2.42 -7.23
CA ILE A 167 -12.08 -1.09 -7.81
C ILE A 167 -11.19 -1.20 -9.06
N PHE A 168 -10.10 -1.97 -9.02
CA PHE A 168 -9.23 -2.15 -10.18
C PHE A 168 -9.90 -2.86 -11.35
N ARG A 169 -10.82 -3.80 -11.09
CA ARG A 169 -11.64 -4.44 -12.11
C ARG A 169 -12.62 -3.48 -12.76
N ILE A 170 -13.28 -2.63 -11.96
CA ILE A 170 -14.18 -1.58 -12.47
C ILE A 170 -13.43 -0.64 -13.43
N LEU A 171 -12.18 -0.33 -13.10
CA LEU A 171 -11.30 0.52 -13.91
C LEU A 171 -10.67 -0.20 -15.11
N ASN A 172 -11.09 -1.45 -15.36
CA ASN A 172 -10.59 -2.30 -16.43
C ASN A 172 -9.05 -2.45 -16.43
N MET A 173 -8.44 -2.46 -15.24
CA MET A 173 -7.00 -2.66 -15.13
C MET A 173 -6.62 -4.15 -15.25
N GLU A 174 -5.60 -4.43 -16.05
CA GLU A 174 -5.07 -5.77 -16.22
C GLU A 174 -4.40 -6.30 -14.94
N ASN A 175 -4.75 -7.53 -14.56
CA ASN A 175 -4.19 -8.23 -13.39
C ASN A 175 -4.36 -7.47 -12.05
N PRO A 176 -5.60 -7.21 -11.59
CA PRO A 176 -5.90 -6.41 -10.40
C PRO A 176 -5.20 -6.91 -9.13
N ALA A 177 -5.06 -8.23 -8.97
CA ALA A 177 -4.40 -8.80 -7.79
C ALA A 177 -2.90 -8.48 -7.69
N GLY A 178 -2.24 -8.25 -8.84
CA GLY A 178 -0.82 -7.93 -8.94
C GLY A 178 -0.50 -6.43 -8.92
N ILE A 179 -1.51 -5.56 -8.90
CA ILE A 179 -1.31 -4.12 -8.99
C ILE A 179 -0.94 -3.54 -7.63
N SER A 180 0.09 -2.70 -7.62
CA SER A 180 0.36 -1.75 -6.55
C SER A 180 0.36 -0.36 -7.14
N LEU A 181 -0.54 0.49 -6.67
CA LEU A 181 -0.64 1.86 -7.16
C LEU A 181 0.60 2.68 -6.82
N LYS A 182 1.21 2.44 -5.65
CA LYS A 182 2.51 3.03 -5.28
C LYS A 182 3.59 2.69 -6.30
N LYS A 183 3.63 1.45 -6.78
CA LYS A 183 4.58 0.99 -7.79
C LYS A 183 4.32 1.66 -9.14
N LYS A 184 3.08 1.59 -9.66
CA LYS A 184 2.66 2.26 -10.91
C LYS A 184 2.99 3.76 -10.88
N ARG A 185 2.69 4.44 -9.78
CA ARG A 185 3.01 5.86 -9.58
C ARG A 185 4.51 6.12 -9.73
N LYS A 186 5.35 5.31 -9.08
CA LYS A 186 6.82 5.47 -9.14
C LYS A 186 7.34 5.26 -10.56
N GLU A 187 6.84 4.25 -11.27
CA GLU A 187 7.20 3.96 -12.66
C GLU A 187 6.78 5.08 -13.61
N HIS A 188 5.54 5.59 -13.45
CA HIS A 188 5.05 6.69 -14.27
C HIS A 188 5.83 7.99 -14.04
N ILE A 189 6.15 8.32 -12.78
CA ILE A 189 7.01 9.47 -12.45
C ILE A 189 8.42 9.30 -13.04
N ALA A 190 8.99 8.10 -12.98
CA ALA A 190 10.28 7.83 -13.59
C ALA A 190 10.22 8.03 -15.11
N TRP A 191 9.17 7.54 -15.77
CA TRP A 191 8.94 7.75 -17.19
C TRP A 191 8.80 9.25 -17.54
N LEU A 192 8.01 10.02 -16.78
CA LEU A 192 7.89 11.47 -16.98
C LEU A 192 9.24 12.19 -16.84
N LYS A 193 10.09 11.74 -15.91
CA LYS A 193 11.45 12.29 -15.73
C LYS A 193 12.33 11.96 -16.94
N THR A 194 12.26 10.74 -17.48
CA THR A 194 13.02 10.38 -18.70
C THR A 194 12.61 11.22 -19.92
N GLN A 195 11.34 11.63 -19.97
CA GLN A 195 10.80 12.45 -21.05
C GLN A 195 11.01 13.97 -20.84
N GLY A 196 11.59 14.39 -19.71
CA GLY A 196 11.72 15.81 -19.35
C GLY A 196 10.38 16.52 -19.06
N LYS A 197 9.28 15.77 -18.94
CA LYS A 197 7.92 16.29 -18.72
C LYS A 197 7.55 16.37 -17.24
N TRP A 198 8.33 15.76 -16.36
CA TRP A 198 8.06 15.80 -14.93
C TRP A 198 8.38 17.18 -14.34
N TYR A 199 7.46 17.69 -13.54
CA TYR A 199 7.63 18.91 -12.76
C TYR A 199 7.26 18.64 -11.30
N PRO A 200 7.89 19.36 -10.35
CA PRO A 200 7.51 19.29 -8.94
C PRO A 200 6.04 19.69 -8.73
N PRO A 201 5.29 19.04 -7.81
CA PRO A 201 3.88 19.31 -7.58
C PRO A 201 3.59 20.73 -7.07
N ASP A 202 4.62 21.47 -6.66
CA ASP A 202 4.65 22.87 -6.19
C ASP A 202 5.02 23.88 -7.29
N THR A 203 5.07 23.45 -8.55
CA THR A 203 5.31 24.36 -9.67
C THR A 203 4.10 25.29 -9.87
N GLU A 204 4.28 26.58 -9.68
CA GLU A 204 3.25 27.59 -9.93
C GLU A 204 2.74 27.52 -11.38
N GLY A 205 1.42 27.68 -11.56
CA GLY A 205 0.78 27.63 -12.87
C GLY A 205 0.62 26.24 -13.48
N ARG A 206 0.96 25.15 -12.77
CA ARG A 206 0.71 23.77 -13.21
C ARG A 206 -0.23 23.00 -12.27
N PRO A 207 -1.04 22.05 -12.80
CA PRO A 207 -1.90 21.23 -11.96
C PRO A 207 -1.06 20.34 -11.03
N ALA A 208 -1.57 20.08 -9.83
CA ALA A 208 -0.85 19.28 -8.83
C ALA A 208 -0.75 17.81 -9.29
N CYS A 209 0.48 17.30 -9.44
CA CYS A 209 0.72 15.92 -9.88
C CYS A 209 0.91 14.95 -8.69
N PRO A 210 0.52 13.66 -8.84
CA PRO A 210 0.81 12.61 -7.85
C PRO A 210 2.29 12.56 -7.47
N SER A 211 2.61 12.71 -6.18
CA SER A 211 4.00 12.75 -5.69
C SER A 211 4.24 11.84 -4.48
N PRO A 212 5.42 11.24 -4.34
CA PRO A 212 5.80 10.45 -3.16
C PRO A 212 6.23 11.31 -1.95
N LYS A 213 6.63 12.58 -2.15
CA LYS A 213 7.20 13.43 -1.09
C LYS A 213 6.15 14.17 -0.24
N TYR A 214 4.90 14.25 -0.68
CA TYR A 214 3.86 15.05 -0.01
C TYR A 214 2.55 14.27 0.15
N PRO A 215 2.51 13.21 0.98
CA PRO A 215 1.27 12.47 1.23
C PRO A 215 0.25 13.24 2.10
N ILE A 216 0.66 14.27 2.83
CA ILE A 216 -0.15 14.91 3.89
C ILE A 216 -0.93 16.13 3.38
N SER A 217 -0.45 16.85 2.36
CA SER A 217 -1.01 18.17 2.00
C SER A 217 -1.65 18.28 0.60
N ARG A 218 -1.45 17.32 -0.31
CA ARG A 218 -1.89 17.45 -1.73
C ARG A 218 -2.44 16.17 -2.37
N GLY A 219 -3.08 15.32 -1.57
CA GLY A 219 -3.89 14.23 -2.11
C GLY A 219 -3.16 12.91 -2.35
N LYS A 220 -3.87 11.81 -2.09
CA LYS A 220 -3.39 10.44 -2.35
C LYS A 220 -3.84 9.98 -3.75
N TRP A 221 -3.37 10.69 -4.77
CA TRP A 221 -3.62 10.34 -6.16
C TRP A 221 -2.68 9.27 -6.69
N TYR A 222 -3.16 8.46 -7.62
CA TYR A 222 -2.36 7.47 -8.34
C TYR A 222 -2.68 7.54 -9.83
N TYR A 223 -1.69 7.26 -10.67
CA TYR A 223 -1.93 7.03 -12.09
C TYR A 223 -2.45 5.60 -12.28
N TYR A 224 -3.48 5.42 -13.11
CA TYR A 224 -4.03 4.10 -13.44
C TYR A 224 -3.84 3.72 -14.90
#